data_AF-A0A497S5D5-F1
#
_entry.id   AF-A0A497S5D5-F1
#
_cell.length_a   1.000
_cell.length_b   1.000
_cell.length_c   1.000
_cell.angle_alpha   90.00
_cell.angle_beta   90.00
_cell.angle_gamma   90.00
#
_symmetry.space_group_name_H-M   'P 1'
#
loop_
_entity.id
_entity.type
_entity.pdbx_description
1 polymer ?
#
loop_
_entity_poly.entity_id
_entity_poly.type
_entity_poly.pdbx_seq_one_letter_code
_entity_poly.pdbx_strand_id
1 'polypeptide(L)'
;MAVRKVVDETERVRVRCDVLVKIIEKLDSNPELQDIFGIPVSKALVVVADGNDLRIEDGGSVDLTEEQSKRFLEILNEVIKASTH
;
A
#
# COMPACT_ATOMS: atom_id res chain seq x y z
N MET A 1 -23.76 -10.76 -21.12
CA MET A 1 -24.15 -10.48 -19.72
C MET A 1 -22.89 -10.08 -18.97
N ALA A 2 -22.80 -8.85 -18.48
CA ALA A 2 -21.66 -8.42 -17.67
C ALA A 2 -21.88 -8.90 -16.23
N VAL A 3 -20.97 -9.72 -15.72
CA VAL A 3 -20.94 -10.10 -14.30
C VAL A 3 -20.41 -8.88 -13.55
N ARG A 4 -21.31 -8.11 -12.92
CA ARG A 4 -20.92 -7.01 -12.04
C ARG A 4 -20.30 -7.65 -10.80
N LYS A 5 -18.97 -7.53 -10.67
CA LYS A 5 -18.25 -7.93 -9.45
C LYS A 5 -18.91 -7.20 -8.28
N VAL A 6 -19.57 -7.94 -7.40
CA VAL A 6 -20.09 -7.39 -6.14
C VAL A 6 -18.86 -7.00 -5.35
N VAL A 7 -18.56 -5.70 -5.30
CA VAL A 7 -17.51 -5.17 -4.44
C VAL A 7 -18.06 -5.30 -3.02
N ASP A 8 -17.45 -6.18 -2.23
CA ASP A 8 -17.77 -6.30 -0.82
C ASP A 8 -17.42 -4.97 -0.13
N GLU A 9 -18.43 -4.22 0.30
CA GLU A 9 -18.22 -2.91 0.93
C GLU A 9 -17.60 -3.01 2.34
N THR A 10 -17.45 -4.22 2.88
CA THR A 10 -17.02 -4.45 4.27
C THR A 10 -15.52 -4.22 4.53
N GLU A 11 -14.68 -4.08 3.50
CA GLU A 11 -13.22 -3.82 3.65
C GLU A 11 -12.76 -2.41 3.22
N ARG A 12 -13.69 -1.48 2.98
CA ARG A 12 -13.30 -0.12 2.54
C ARG A 12 -12.65 0.69 3.66
N VAL A 13 -11.33 0.83 3.62
CA VAL A 13 -10.59 1.76 4.49
C VAL A 13 -10.62 3.17 3.91
N ARG A 14 -11.03 4.15 4.72
CA ARG A 14 -11.05 5.57 4.34
C ARG A 14 -9.86 6.27 4.99
N VAL A 15 -8.99 6.84 4.18
CA VAL A 15 -7.81 7.59 4.63
C VAL A 15 -8.03 9.07 4.31
N ARG A 16 -7.87 9.94 5.32
CA ARG A 16 -7.90 11.40 5.09
C ARG A 16 -6.63 11.79 4.33
N CYS A 17 -6.73 12.70 3.35
CA CYS A 17 -5.59 12.98 2.46
C CYS A 17 -4.31 13.46 3.18
N ASP A 18 -4.43 14.18 4.29
CA ASP A 18 -3.30 14.60 5.13
C ASP A 18 -2.67 13.45 5.94
N VAL A 19 -3.41 12.36 6.18
CA VAL A 19 -2.90 11.13 6.81
C VAL A 19 -2.02 10.34 5.83
N LEU A 20 -2.19 10.51 4.51
CA LEU A 20 -1.34 9.86 3.51
C LEU A 20 0.14 10.22 3.69
N VAL A 21 0.44 11.46 4.10
CA VAL A 21 1.82 11.89 4.38
C VAL A 21 2.42 11.03 5.52
N LYS A 22 1.66 10.81 6.59
CA LYS A 22 2.10 9.97 7.73
C LYS A 22 2.27 8.51 7.33
N ILE A 23 1.45 8.00 6.42
CA ILE A 23 1.59 6.64 5.89
C ILE A 23 2.91 6.53 5.13
N ILE A 24 3.20 7.48 4.22
CA ILE A 24 4.44 7.51 3.45
C ILE A 24 5.66 7.59 4.39
N GLU A 25 5.63 8.50 5.38
CA GLU A 25 6.71 8.63 6.37
C GLU A 25 6.95 7.32 7.13
N LYS A 26 5.88 6.62 7.54
CA LYS A 26 5.99 5.33 8.23
C LYS A 26 6.55 4.24 7.34
N LEU A 27 6.11 4.16 6.08
CA LEU A 27 6.65 3.22 5.10
C LEU A 27 8.14 3.51 4.86
N ASP A 28 8.52 4.77 4.69
CA ASP A 28 9.90 5.19 4.49
C ASP A 28 10.79 4.90 5.70
N SER A 29 10.22 4.88 6.91
CA SER A 29 10.96 4.55 8.15
C SER A 29 10.96 3.06 8.51
N ASN A 30 10.24 2.21 7.77
CA ASN A 30 10.13 0.79 8.11
C ASN A 30 11.40 0.04 7.64
N PRO A 31 12.21 -0.53 8.56
CA PRO A 31 13.50 -1.13 8.20
C PRO A 31 13.34 -2.37 7.31
N GLU A 32 12.30 -3.17 7.51
CA GLU A 32 12.06 -4.35 6.69
C GLU A 32 11.66 -3.98 5.25
N LEU A 33 10.87 -2.93 5.08
CA LEU A 33 10.57 -2.40 3.75
C LEU A 33 11.79 -1.72 3.11
N GLN A 34 12.65 -1.07 3.89
CA GLN A 34 13.90 -0.50 3.38
C GLN A 34 14.84 -1.58 2.83
N ASP A 35 14.89 -2.75 3.47
CA ASP A 35 15.67 -3.89 2.97
C ASP A 35 15.13 -4.44 1.65
N ILE A 36 13.81 -4.36 1.44
CA ILE A 36 13.14 -4.84 0.22
C ILE A 36 13.24 -3.80 -0.91
N PHE A 37 12.89 -2.54 -0.62
CA PHE A 37 12.63 -1.50 -1.62
C PHE A 37 13.74 -0.44 -1.72
N GLY A 38 14.71 -0.48 -0.82
CA GLY A 38 15.73 0.56 -0.68
C GLY A 38 15.21 1.80 0.07
N ILE A 39 16.06 2.83 0.10
CA ILE A 39 15.82 4.06 0.88
C ILE A 39 15.77 5.28 -0.05
N PRO A 40 14.69 6.10 -0.01
CA PRO A 40 13.43 5.85 0.69
C PRO A 40 12.54 4.84 -0.04
N VAL A 41 11.77 4.06 0.73
CA VAL A 41 10.84 3.02 0.23
C VAL A 41 9.86 3.60 -0.79
N SER A 42 9.35 4.80 -0.54
CA SER A 42 8.38 5.52 -1.36
C SER A 42 8.82 5.77 -2.80
N LYS A 43 10.12 5.73 -3.11
CA LYS A 43 10.60 5.82 -4.50
C LYS A 43 10.31 4.57 -5.32
N ALA A 44 10.10 3.44 -4.67
CA ALA A 44 9.77 2.18 -5.31
C ALA A 44 8.26 1.94 -5.43
N LEU A 45 7.43 2.78 -4.79
CA LEU A 45 5.98 2.59 -4.73
C LEU A 45 5.23 3.57 -5.63
N VAL A 46 4.04 3.19 -6.07
CA VAL A 46 3.13 4.01 -6.88
C VAL A 46 1.73 4.05 -6.29
N VAL A 47 1.01 5.15 -6.52
CA VAL A 47 -0.43 5.25 -6.24
C VAL A 47 -1.19 5.00 -7.54
N VAL A 48 -1.97 3.92 -7.59
CA VAL A 48 -2.81 3.56 -8.72
C VAL A 48 -4.24 4.03 -8.47
N ALA A 49 -4.82 4.74 -9.44
CA ALA A 49 -6.22 5.13 -9.45
C ALA A 49 -6.99 4.27 -10.46
N ASP A 50 -7.91 3.44 -9.99
CA ASP A 50 -8.70 2.52 -10.83
C ASP A 50 -10.15 2.46 -10.34
N GLY A 51 -11.11 2.83 -11.19
CA GLY A 51 -12.54 2.68 -10.88
C GLY A 51 -13.03 3.41 -9.62
N ASN A 52 -12.42 4.55 -9.26
CA ASN A 52 -12.58 5.31 -8.00
C ASN A 52 -11.88 4.72 -6.77
N ASP A 53 -11.07 3.67 -6.92
CA ASP A 53 -10.22 3.16 -5.86
C ASP A 53 -8.80 3.74 -5.99
N LEU A 54 -8.17 4.04 -4.85
CA LEU A 54 -6.75 4.39 -4.76
C LEU A 54 -6.01 3.25 -4.07
N ARG A 55 -4.93 2.75 -4.69
CA ARG A 55 -4.10 1.66 -4.17
C ARG A 55 -2.64 2.07 -4.13
N ILE A 56 -1.90 1.61 -3.13
CA ILE A 56 -0.43 1.71 -3.10
C ILE A 56 0.11 0.36 -3.56
N GLU A 57 0.91 0.38 -4.61
CA GLU A 57 1.46 -0.80 -5.25
C GLU A 57 2.98 -0.63 -5.45
N ASP A 58 3.69 -1.74 -5.69
CA ASP A 58 5.07 -1.69 -6.21
C ASP A 58 5.06 -1.07 -7.63
N GLY A 59 5.97 -0.12 -7.87
CA GLY A 59 6.16 0.52 -9.17
C GLY A 59 6.87 -0.35 -10.21
N GLY A 60 7.22 -1.60 -9.87
CA GLY A 60 7.94 -2.54 -10.73
C GLY A 60 9.44 -2.25 -10.80
N SER A 61 9.96 -1.53 -9.80
CA SER A 61 11.39 -1.22 -9.70
C SER A 61 12.20 -2.29 -8.97
N VAL A 62 11.50 -3.23 -8.33
CA VAL A 62 12.06 -4.35 -7.56
C VAL A 62 11.36 -5.63 -7.97
N ASP A 63 12.12 -6.69 -8.24
CA ASP A 63 11.55 -8.02 -8.46
C ASP A 63 11.29 -8.70 -7.10
N LEU A 64 10.05 -8.61 -6.62
CA LEU A 64 9.64 -9.19 -5.33
C LEU A 64 9.42 -10.71 -5.42
N THR A 65 9.88 -11.44 -4.40
CA THR A 65 9.44 -12.84 -4.18
C THR A 65 7.99 -12.89 -3.69
N GLU A 66 7.37 -14.07 -3.72
CA GLU A 66 6.04 -14.28 -3.15
C GLU A 66 5.99 -13.94 -1.66
N GLU A 67 7.03 -14.32 -0.90
CA GLU A 67 7.14 -14.00 0.52
C GLU A 67 7.29 -12.49 0.75
N GLN A 68 8.12 -11.81 -0.03
CA GLN A 68 8.28 -10.35 0.07
C GLN A 68 6.99 -9.61 -0.28
N SER A 69 6.27 -10.09 -1.30
CA SER A 69 4.99 -9.52 -1.72
C SER A 69 3.93 -9.65 -0.62
N LYS A 70 3.82 -10.84 -0.02
CA LYS A 70 2.92 -11.08 1.12
C LYS A 70 3.29 -10.19 2.30
N ARG A 71 4.58 -10.09 2.61
CA ARG A 71 5.08 -9.31 3.73
C ARG A 71 4.86 -7.81 3.56
N PHE A 72 5.08 -7.30 2.35
CA PHE A 72 4.76 -5.91 1.98
C PHE A 72 3.29 -5.59 2.24
N LEU A 73 2.36 -6.44 1.78
CA LEU A 73 0.92 -6.23 1.98
C LEU A 73 0.51 -6.28 3.46
N GLU A 74 1.12 -7.15 4.26
CA GLU A 74 0.91 -7.19 5.71
C GLU A 74 1.33 -5.88 6.37
N ILE A 75 2.56 -5.41 6.11
CA ILE A 75 3.09 -4.18 6.70
C ILE A 75 2.29 -2.95 6.22
N LEU A 76 1.95 -2.89 4.94
CA LEU A 76 1.14 -1.80 4.39
C LEU A 76 -0.21 -1.70 5.11
N ASN A 77 -0.88 -2.84 5.33
CA ASN A 77 -2.14 -2.88 6.06
C ASN A 77 -1.99 -2.43 7.52
N GLU A 78 -0.93 -2.86 8.20
CA GLU A 78 -0.63 -2.43 9.58
C GLU A 78 -0.38 -0.92 9.66
N VAL A 79 0.43 -0.38 8.75
CA VAL A 79 0.75 1.06 8.69
C VAL A 79 -0.50 1.89 8.43
N ILE A 80 -1.35 1.47 7.49
CA ILE A 80 -2.62 2.16 7.21
C ILE A 80 -3.50 2.18 8.45
N LYS A 81 -3.77 1.01 9.06
CA LYS A 81 -4.62 0.91 10.26
C LYS A 81 -4.09 1.78 11.40
N ALA A 82 -2.79 1.72 11.66
CA ALA A 82 -2.13 2.52 12.71
C ALA A 82 -2.10 4.04 12.42
N SER A 83 -2.46 4.47 11.22
CA SER A 83 -2.45 5.88 10.82
C SER A 83 -3.86 6.48 10.70
N THR A 84 -4.89 5.64 10.64
CA THR A 84 -6.31 6.03 10.52
C THR A 84 -7.07 6.04 11.85
N HIS A 85 -6.40 5.78 12.98
CA HIS A 85 -6.96 5.89 14.33
C HIS A 85 -6.58 7.21 15.00
#